data_AF-A0A5D2BEP1-F1
#
_entry.id   AF-A0A5D2BEP1-F1
#
_cell.length_a   1.000
_cell.length_b   1.000
_cell.length_c   1.000
_cell.angle_alpha   90.00
_cell.angle_beta   90.00
_cell.angle_gamma   90.00
#
_symmetry.space_group_name_H-M   'P 1'
#
loop_
_entity.id
_entity.type
_entity.pdbx_description
1 polymer ?
#
loop_
_entity_poly.entity_id
_entity_poly.type
_entity_poly.pdbx_seq_one_letter_code
_entity_poly.pdbx_strand_id
1 'polypeptide(L)'
;MDLAALKTQLKNFVQSMFEEGVLDNQFSQIQALQDSTNPNFVEEVITLFCNDAERIINEINRNLGYQNVDFSNLDSYVHQLKGSSSSIGANRLKLACANLRQASDERNKEG
;
A
#
# COMPACT_ATOMS: atom_id res chain seq x y z
N MET A 1 20.82 -6.63 -22.87
CA MET A 1 19.50 -7.22 -22.56
C MET A 1 18.51 -6.58 -23.52
N ASP A 2 17.69 -7.35 -24.24
CA ASP A 2 16.75 -6.82 -25.23
C ASP A 2 15.58 -6.09 -24.54
N LEU A 3 15.22 -4.89 -25.01
CA LEU A 3 14.13 -4.06 -24.48
C LEU A 3 12.80 -4.83 -24.49
N ALA A 4 12.56 -5.67 -25.50
CA ALA A 4 11.35 -6.48 -25.59
C ALA A 4 11.28 -7.54 -24.47
N ALA A 5 12.42 -8.16 -24.15
CA ALA A 5 12.52 -9.12 -23.05
C ALA A 5 12.25 -8.46 -21.70
N LEU A 6 12.80 -7.26 -21.45
CA LEU A 6 12.59 -6.54 -20.20
C LEU A 6 11.13 -6.12 -20.01
N LYS A 7 10.46 -5.64 -21.07
CA LYS A 7 9.02 -5.31 -21.03
C LYS A 7 8.17 -6.54 -20.71
N THR A 8 8.52 -7.69 -21.28
CA THR A 8 7.82 -8.95 -21.02
C THR A 8 8.01 -9.40 -19.57
N GLN A 9 9.24 -9.31 -19.05
CA GLN A 9 9.52 -9.62 -17.64
C GLN A 9 8.73 -8.73 -16.68
N LEU A 10 8.69 -7.42 -16.92
CA LEU A 10 7.91 -6.49 -16.10
C LEU A 10 6.41 -6.83 -16.12
N LYS A 11 5.85 -7.12 -17.30
CA LYS A 11 4.45 -7.51 -17.43
C LYS A 11 4.14 -8.78 -16.65
N ASN A 12 4.98 -9.80 -16.76
CA ASN A 12 4.79 -11.07 -16.06
C ASN A 12 4.92 -10.90 -14.55
N PHE A 13 5.85 -10.06 -14.08
CA PHE A 13 6.00 -9.75 -12.66
C PHE A 13 4.77 -9.03 -12.09
N VAL A 14 4.27 -8.01 -12.80
CA VAL A 14 3.05 -7.32 -12.38
C VAL A 14 1.86 -8.29 -12.38
N GLN A 15 1.74 -9.16 -13.38
CA GLN A 15 0.70 -10.20 -13.43
C GLN A 15 0.75 -11.14 -12.23
N SER A 16 1.94 -11.59 -11.81
CA SER A 16 2.06 -12.46 -10.62
C SER A 16 1.64 -11.72 -9.34
N MET A 17 1.91 -10.41 -9.23
CA MET A 17 1.44 -9.61 -8.09
C MET A 17 -0.10 -9.53 -8.01
N PHE A 18 -0.80 -9.53 -9.14
CA PHE A 18 -2.27 -9.63 -9.15
C PHE A 18 -2.74 -11.03 -8.73
N GLU A 19 -2.10 -12.09 -9.24
CA GLU A 19 -2.44 -13.48 -8.92
C GLU A 19 -2.21 -13.81 -7.43
N GLU A 20 -1.16 -13.26 -6.83
CA GLU A 20 -0.85 -13.37 -5.40
C GLU A 20 -1.71 -12.44 -4.51
N GLY A 21 -2.58 -11.62 -5.10
CA GLY A 21 -3.45 -10.68 -4.39
C GLY A 21 -2.71 -9.50 -3.75
N VAL A 22 -1.46 -9.25 -4.14
CA VAL A 22 -0.68 -8.07 -3.73
C VAL A 22 -1.34 -6.80 -4.30
N LEU A 23 -1.73 -6.87 -5.57
CA LEU A 23 -2.40 -5.79 -6.29
C LEU A 23 -3.85 -6.15 -6.59
N ASP A 24 -4.73 -5.14 -6.63
CA ASP A 24 -6.10 -5.27 -7.15
C ASP A 24 -6.34 -4.35 -8.36
N ASN A 25 -7.54 -4.44 -8.95
CA ASN A 25 -7.93 -3.72 -10.17
C ASN A 25 -7.73 -2.19 -10.10
N GLN A 26 -7.62 -1.59 -8.91
CA GLN A 26 -7.30 -0.17 -8.82
C GLN A 26 -5.91 0.13 -9.40
N PHE A 27 -4.94 -0.77 -9.25
CA PHE A 27 -3.62 -0.59 -9.86
C PHE A 27 -3.69 -0.58 -11.39
N SER A 28 -4.56 -1.40 -11.99
CA SER A 28 -4.80 -1.36 -13.44
C SER A 28 -5.39 -0.02 -13.90
N GLN A 29 -6.24 0.61 -13.08
CA GLN A 29 -6.77 1.94 -13.37
C GLN A 29 -5.65 2.99 -13.31
N ILE A 30 -4.76 2.91 -12.32
CA ILE A 30 -3.57 3.78 -12.22
C ILE A 30 -2.67 3.62 -13.44
N GLN A 31 -2.43 2.38 -13.89
CA GLN A 31 -1.65 2.12 -15.10
C GLN A 31 -2.30 2.71 -16.36
N ALA A 32 -3.63 2.70 -16.46
CA ALA A 32 -4.36 3.24 -17.60
C ALA A 32 -4.32 4.77 -17.71
N LEU A 33 -3.95 5.47 -16.62
CA LEU A 33 -3.79 6.93 -16.61
C LEU A 33 -2.43 7.38 -17.16
N GLN A 34 -1.46 6.47 -17.31
CA GLN A 34 -0.17 6.78 -17.91
C GLN A 34 -0.27 6.82 -19.44
N ASP A 35 0.20 7.90 -20.05
CA ASP A 35 0.19 8.10 -21.49
C ASP A 35 1.48 8.76 -22.01
N SER A 36 1.53 9.12 -23.29
CA SER A 36 2.69 9.78 -23.89
C SER A 36 2.96 11.20 -23.36
N THR A 37 1.97 11.85 -22.74
CA THR A 37 2.07 13.19 -22.16
C THR A 37 2.54 13.14 -20.71
N ASN A 38 2.25 12.06 -19.99
CA ASN A 38 2.76 11.78 -18.66
C ASN A 38 3.34 10.35 -18.56
N PRO A 39 4.55 10.10 -19.11
CA PRO A 39 5.12 8.75 -19.17
C PRO A 39 5.59 8.19 -17.82
N ASN A 40 5.73 9.03 -16.79
CA ASN A 40 6.23 8.63 -15.47
C ASN A 40 5.12 8.53 -14.41
N PHE A 41 3.86 8.75 -14.80
CA PHE A 41 2.74 8.84 -13.85
C PHE A 41 2.69 7.70 -12.82
N VAL A 42 2.81 6.44 -13.27
CA VAL A 42 2.74 5.29 -12.35
C VAL A 42 3.92 5.27 -11.38
N GLU A 43 5.11 5.63 -11.85
CA GLU A 43 6.31 5.70 -11.01
C GLU A 43 6.17 6.81 -9.96
N GLU A 44 5.73 8.00 -10.34
CA GLU A 44 5.49 9.11 -9.42
C GLU A 44 4.45 8.76 -8.34
N VAL A 45 3.34 8.12 -8.73
CA VAL A 45 2.27 7.70 -7.81
C VAL A 45 2.77 6.63 -6.84
N ILE A 46 3.53 5.64 -7.31
CA ILE A 46 4.14 4.61 -6.46
C ILE A 46 5.15 5.23 -5.50
N THR A 47 6.01 6.13 -5.99
CA THR A 47 7.03 6.80 -5.17
C THR A 47 6.38 7.63 -4.06
N LEU A 48 5.32 8.39 -4.38
CA LEU A 48 4.56 9.15 -3.38
C LEU A 48 3.94 8.23 -2.33
N PHE A 49 3.30 7.14 -2.76
CA PHE A 49 2.71 6.16 -1.87
C PHE A 49 3.74 5.53 -0.93
N CYS A 50 4.92 5.13 -1.45
CA CYS A 50 5.98 4.54 -0.64
C CYS A 50 6.47 5.48 0.47
N ASN A 51 6.69 6.76 0.14
CA ASN A 51 7.12 7.76 1.10
C ASN A 51 6.06 7.98 2.21
N ASP A 52 4.79 8.07 1.82
CA ASP A 52 3.70 8.24 2.78
C ASP A 52 3.50 6.99 3.64
N ALA A 53 3.55 5.79 3.04
CA ALA A 53 3.40 4.52 3.73
C ALA A 53 4.53 4.32 4.75
N GLU A 54 5.78 4.60 4.40
CA GLU A 54 6.91 4.51 5.31
C GLU A 54 6.73 5.44 6.52
N ARG A 55 6.35 6.70 6.28
CA ARG A 55 6.07 7.66 7.35
C ARG A 55 4.97 7.16 8.29
N ILE A 56 3.86 6.66 7.74
CA ILE A 56 2.72 6.20 8.54
C ILE A 56 3.06 4.92 9.32
N ILE A 57 3.74 3.96 8.70
CA ILE A 57 4.18 2.72 9.36
C ILE A 57 5.12 3.03 10.52
N ASN A 58 6.02 4.01 10.37
CA ASN A 58 6.89 4.46 11.45
C ASN A 58 6.10 5.05 12.64
N GLU A 59 5.06 5.84 12.38
CA GLU A 59 4.19 6.36 13.43
C GLU A 59 3.36 5.27 14.12
N ILE A 60 2.86 4.28 13.36
CA ILE A 60 2.20 3.09 13.92
C ILE A 60 3.15 2.34 14.87
N ASN A 61 4.37 2.04 14.42
CA ASN A 61 5.36 1.33 15.21
C ASN A 61 5.75 2.10 16.49
N ARG A 62 5.90 3.43 16.39
CA ARG A 62 6.14 4.29 17.56
C ARG A 62 5.00 4.20 18.58
N ASN A 63 3.75 4.30 18.12
CA ASN A 63 2.57 4.20 19.00
C ASN A 63 2.49 2.85 19.71
N LEU A 64 2.76 1.75 18.98
CA LEU A 64 2.80 0.40 19.55
C LEU A 64 4.00 0.17 20.50
N GLY A 65 5.05 0.97 20.38
CA GLY A 65 6.22 0.92 21.28
C GLY A 65 5.91 1.37 22.71
N TYR A 66 4.87 2.17 22.94
CA TYR A 66 4.51 2.66 24.27
C TYR A 66 3.85 1.57 25.13
N GLN A 67 4.04 1.67 26.45
CA GLN A 67 3.39 0.76 27.41
C GLN A 67 1.86 0.92 27.40
N ASN A 68 1.39 2.17 27.34
CA ASN A 68 -0.02 2.51 27.18
C ASN A 68 -0.24 2.99 25.74
N VAL A 69 -0.85 2.16 24.90
CA VAL A 69 -1.13 2.48 23.50
C VAL A 69 -2.33 3.42 23.41
N ASP A 70 -2.19 4.53 22.70
CA ASP A 70 -3.31 5.35 22.29
C ASP A 70 -3.96 4.74 21.04
N PHE A 71 -4.98 3.90 21.27
CA PHE A 71 -5.71 3.21 20.20
C PHE A 71 -6.50 4.17 19.31
N SER A 72 -6.84 5.38 19.77
CA SER A 72 -7.51 6.38 18.93
C SER A 72 -6.54 6.97 17.91
N ASN A 73 -5.32 7.28 18.36
CA ASN A 73 -4.26 7.76 17.48
C ASN A 73 -3.80 6.66 16.51
N LEU A 74 -3.71 5.41 16.98
CA LEU A 74 -3.42 4.25 16.16
C LEU A 74 -4.46 4.04 15.05
N ASP A 75 -5.76 4.08 15.37
CA ASP A 75 -6.84 3.93 14.37
C ASP A 75 -6.73 4.99 13.25
N SER A 76 -6.40 6.23 13.61
CA SER A 76 -6.22 7.31 12.63
C SER A 76 -5.12 6.99 11.60
N TYR A 77 -3.94 6.55 12.06
CA TYR A 77 -2.85 6.17 11.17
C TYR A 77 -3.17 4.93 10.34
N VAL A 78 -3.79 3.93 10.93
CA VAL A 78 -4.21 2.71 10.23
C VAL A 78 -5.26 3.02 9.16
N HIS A 79 -6.20 3.91 9.46
CA HIS A 79 -7.20 4.39 8.51
C HIS A 79 -6.55 5.14 7.34
N GLN A 80 -5.59 6.02 7.63
CA GLN A 80 -4.84 6.74 6.60
C GLN A 80 -4.08 5.78 5.67
N LEU A 81 -3.37 4.80 6.25
CA LEU A 81 -2.61 3.81 5.48
C LEU A 81 -3.54 2.94 4.63
N LYS A 82 -4.69 2.53 5.18
CA LYS A 82 -5.73 1.79 4.44
C LYS A 82 -6.23 2.57 3.23
N GLY A 83 -6.54 3.87 3.42
CA GLY A 83 -7.01 4.75 2.36
C GLY A 83 -5.98 4.89 1.23
N SER A 84 -4.74 5.22 1.60
CA SER A 84 -3.63 5.35 0.66
C SER A 84 -3.32 4.04 -0.09
N SER A 85 -3.37 2.91 0.62
CA SER A 85 -3.21 1.58 0.00
C SER A 85 -4.35 1.27 -0.98
N SER A 86 -5.57 1.68 -0.63
CA SER A 86 -6.75 1.49 -1.49
C SER A 86 -6.65 2.33 -2.76
N SER A 87 -6.16 3.57 -2.70
CA SER A 87 -6.08 4.46 -3.87
C SER A 87 -5.09 4.01 -4.95
N ILE A 88 -4.05 3.25 -4.57
CA ILE A 88 -3.06 2.71 -5.51
C ILE A 88 -3.30 1.23 -5.87
N GLY A 89 -4.27 0.58 -5.23
CA GLY A 89 -4.53 -0.85 -5.43
C GLY A 89 -3.55 -1.78 -4.72
N ALA A 90 -2.87 -1.33 -3.66
CA ALA A 90 -2.05 -2.16 -2.79
C ALA A 90 -2.94 -3.03 -1.87
N ASN A 91 -3.63 -4.00 -2.46
CA ASN A 91 -4.70 -4.78 -1.85
C ASN A 91 -4.27 -5.51 -0.58
N ARG A 92 -3.13 -6.20 -0.60
CA ARG A 92 -2.66 -6.95 0.57
C ARG A 92 -2.38 -6.04 1.76
N LEU A 93 -1.83 -4.85 1.54
CA LEU A 93 -1.59 -3.88 2.60
C LEU A 93 -2.91 -3.29 3.12
N LYS A 94 -3.84 -2.94 2.22
CA LYS A 94 -5.21 -2.52 2.58
C LYS A 94 -5.89 -3.54 3.50
N LEU A 95 -5.77 -4.83 3.21
CA LEU A 95 -6.33 -5.90 4.04
C LEU A 95 -5.63 -6.01 5.40
N ALA A 96 -4.30 -5.90 5.43
CA ALA A 96 -3.54 -5.86 6.68
C ALA A 96 -3.97 -4.67 7.58
N CYS A 97 -4.21 -3.49 7.00
CA CYS A 97 -4.75 -2.36 7.74
C CYS A 97 -6.16 -2.62 8.28
N ALA A 98 -7.00 -3.36 7.55
CA ALA A 98 -8.33 -3.73 8.05
C ALA A 98 -8.23 -4.65 9.28
N ASN A 99 -7.32 -5.62 9.26
CA ASN A 99 -7.07 -6.50 10.40
C ASN A 99 -6.48 -5.72 11.60
N LEU A 100 -5.51 -4.84 11.35
CA LEU A 100 -4.91 -4.03 12.41
C LEU A 100 -5.94 -3.08 13.06
N ARG A 101 -6.88 -2.57 12.27
CA ARG A 101 -8.00 -1.77 12.78
C ARG A 101 -8.89 -2.59 13.72
N GLN A 102 -9.24 -3.81 13.33
CA GLN A 102 -10.02 -4.71 14.18
C GLN A 102 -9.30 -5.00 15.51
N ALA A 103 -8.00 -5.30 15.47
CA ALA A 103 -7.20 -5.50 16.68
C ALA A 103 -7.17 -4.24 17.57
N SER A 104 -7.13 -3.05 16.94
CA SER A 104 -7.20 -1.76 17.65
C SER A 104 -8.56 -1.56 18.35
N ASP A 105 -9.67 -1.92 17.70
CA ASP A 105 -11.02 -1.88 18.28
C ASP A 105 -11.15 -2.83 19.48
N GLU A 106 -10.50 -3.99 19.41
CA GLU A 106 -10.42 -5.00 20.49
C GLU A 106 -9.42 -4.63 21.59
N ARG A 107 -8.66 -3.52 21.42
CA ARG A 107 -7.56 -3.08 22.29
C ARG A 107 -6.50 -4.17 22.51
N ASN A 108 -6.30 -5.02 21.51
CA ASN A 108 -5.32 -6.09 21.54
C ASN A 108 -3.99 -5.61 20.95
N LYS A 109 -2.99 -5.42 21.82
CA LYS A 109 -1.66 -4.97 21.41
C LYS A 109 -0.86 -6.06 20.65
N GLU A 110 -1.15 -7.33 20.91
CA GLU A 110 -0.40 -8.46 20.33
C GLU A 110 -0.94 -8.89 18.96
N GLY A 111 -2.10 -8.35 18.54
CA GLY A 111 -2.78 -8.73 17.30
C GLY A 111 -3.89 -9.73 17.54
#